data_AF-A0A1Z9AM52-F1
#
_entry.id   AF-A0A1Z9AM52-F1
#
_cell.length_a   1.000
_cell.length_b   1.000
_cell.length_c   1.000
_cell.angle_alpha   90.00
_cell.angle_beta   90.00
_cell.angle_gamma   90.00
#
_symmetry.space_group_name_H-M   'P 1'
#
loop_
_entity.id
_entity.type
_entity.pdbx_description
1 polymer ?
#
loop_
_entity_poly.entity_id
_entity_poly.type
_entity_poly.pdbx_seq_one_letter_code
_entity_poly.pdbx_strand_id
1 'polypeptide(L)'
;MAGWRRCSWPLDGARGAATEPGGRTKPVRRSGAPAGIRARIPHKEASVSEEHDPNASDRDPGSALDESQARADSSDVRRVHVDDREFILVGTAHISQQSVDLVRQVIERERPDAVCVELDAQRYQALSEERHFEAQDLRSIIRDKQLSTLLLNLLLSSYQKRLGMKLGVTPGRELLEATRAAEDLGIPVALCDRDVRITLRRAWAALSFWKKLNLLSGVAASAFETPEISEEELARIREADVLTELMNELGENLPDLKHALIDERDGYLAQKIRETEGQRIVAVVGAGHVAGMTRAIEAHEEIDLAAIEEIPPASNALKWVGWGIPALILGSIVWIGLSQGFTEAGQNAAFWFLANAIPAGLGALLALAHPLTILAAFVGAPFTSLTPVIGAGYVSAFVQAWFVPPTVQEIRQVSEQIATWTGWWSNRLLRVLLVFILTTVGSIVGTWVGGIEILGNAVR
;
A
#
# COMPACT_ATOMS: atom_id res chain seq x y z
N MET A 1 5.43 38.59 40.76
CA MET A 1 5.35 37.33 41.53
C MET A 1 4.46 36.35 40.76
N ALA A 2 5.07 35.34 40.14
CA ALA A 2 4.50 34.10 39.57
C ALA A 2 5.70 33.46 38.86
N GLY A 3 6.30 32.35 39.27
CA GLY A 3 5.70 31.08 39.68
C GLY A 3 6.23 30.00 38.72
N TRP A 4 7.56 29.82 38.66
CA TRP A 4 8.20 28.73 37.90
C TRP A 4 7.94 27.40 38.61
N ARG A 5 7.26 26.46 37.94
CA ARG A 5 7.23 25.04 38.35
C ARG A 5 7.96 24.20 37.31
N ARG A 6 9.09 23.64 37.73
CA ARG A 6 9.82 22.55 37.07
C ARG A 6 9.03 21.26 37.27
N CYS A 7 8.80 20.49 36.21
CA CYS A 7 8.43 19.08 36.33
C CYS A 7 9.68 18.22 36.16
N SER A 8 9.93 17.40 37.17
CA SER A 8 10.99 16.42 37.34
C SER A 8 10.64 15.09 36.64
N TRP A 9 11.64 14.47 36.02
CA TRP A 9 11.63 13.07 35.59
C TRP A 9 12.07 12.15 36.74
N PRO A 10 11.49 10.95 36.92
CA PRO A 10 12.11 9.92 37.73
C PRO A 10 13.03 9.05 36.86
N LEU A 11 14.33 9.10 37.15
CA LEU A 11 15.30 8.07 36.82
C LEU A 11 15.54 7.26 38.09
N ASP A 12 15.08 6.01 38.14
CA ASP A 12 15.57 5.05 39.12
C ASP A 12 16.34 3.96 38.38
N GLY A 13 17.62 3.87 38.74
CA GLY A 13 18.50 2.79 38.35
C GLY A 13 18.62 1.75 39.46
N ALA A 14 19.04 0.55 39.09
CA ALA A 14 19.74 -0.35 39.99
C ALA A 14 20.78 -1.15 39.20
N ARG A 15 22.02 -1.12 39.70
CA ARG A 15 23.20 -1.79 39.15
C ARG A 15 23.34 -3.19 39.74
N GLY A 16 23.76 -4.13 38.89
CA GLY A 16 24.91 -5.04 39.14
C GLY A 16 24.76 -6.23 40.08
N ALA A 17 25.01 -7.43 39.56
CA ALA A 17 25.88 -8.44 40.20
C ALA A 17 26.25 -9.55 39.20
N ALA A 18 27.43 -10.12 39.41
CA ALA A 18 28.22 -10.93 38.49
C ALA A 18 27.87 -12.43 38.45
N THR A 19 28.55 -13.09 37.52
CA THR A 19 28.63 -14.50 37.13
C THR A 19 28.93 -15.52 38.24
N GLU A 20 28.34 -16.73 38.17
CA GLU A 20 29.03 -18.05 38.02
C GLU A 20 28.05 -19.25 37.98
N PRO A 21 28.48 -20.47 37.57
CA PRO A 21 27.68 -21.42 36.77
C PRO A 21 27.14 -22.63 37.55
N GLY A 22 26.13 -23.31 36.99
CA GLY A 22 25.69 -24.62 37.50
C GLY A 22 24.31 -25.02 37.02
N GLY A 23 24.26 -26.07 36.19
CA GLY A 23 23.03 -26.56 35.57
C GLY A 23 22.00 -27.12 36.56
N ARG A 24 20.73 -26.95 36.20
CA ARG A 24 19.65 -27.93 36.36
C ARG A 24 18.44 -27.46 35.55
N THR A 25 18.00 -28.34 34.66
CA THR A 25 16.80 -28.24 33.84
C THR A 25 15.54 -28.00 34.67
N LYS A 26 14.75 -26.98 34.29
CA LYS A 26 13.35 -26.81 34.74
C LYS A 26 12.42 -26.85 33.52
N PRO A 27 11.19 -27.40 33.65
CA PRO A 27 10.31 -27.65 32.52
C PRO A 27 9.72 -26.36 31.96
N VAL A 28 9.69 -26.27 30.64
CA VAL A 28 9.05 -25.18 29.89
C VAL A 28 7.54 -25.26 30.08
N ARG A 29 6.97 -24.27 30.77
CA ARG A 29 5.53 -24.01 30.77
C ARG A 29 5.12 -23.54 29.38
N ARG A 30 4.14 -24.20 28.78
CA ARG A 30 3.41 -23.71 27.60
C ARG A 30 2.78 -22.36 27.94
N SER A 31 3.18 -21.30 27.26
CA SER A 31 2.51 -20.00 27.30
C SER A 31 1.26 -20.08 26.43
N GLY A 32 0.11 -19.77 27.02
CA GLY A 32 -1.19 -19.76 26.37
C GLY A 32 -1.31 -18.67 25.30
N ALA A 33 -2.19 -18.95 24.34
CA ALA A 33 -2.64 -18.04 23.29
C ALA A 33 -3.21 -16.72 23.87
N PRO A 34 -3.05 -15.58 23.17
CA PRO A 34 -3.68 -14.33 23.59
C PRO A 34 -5.19 -14.39 23.31
N ALA A 35 -5.97 -14.09 24.35
CA ALA A 35 -7.42 -14.02 24.33
C ALA A 35 -7.93 -12.95 23.36
N GLY A 36 -9.02 -13.28 22.66
CA GLY A 36 -9.70 -12.41 21.70
C GLY A 36 -10.09 -11.06 22.28
N ILE A 37 -9.82 -10.01 21.51
CA ILE A 37 -10.19 -8.63 21.83
C ILE A 37 -11.69 -8.46 21.56
N ARG A 38 -12.50 -8.41 22.62
CA ARG A 38 -13.90 -7.92 22.55
C ARG A 38 -13.91 -6.40 22.68
N ALA A 39 -14.06 -5.68 21.58
CA ALA A 39 -14.34 -4.25 21.61
C ALA A 39 -15.85 -4.02 21.89
N ARG A 40 -16.16 -3.21 22.91
CA ARG A 40 -17.52 -2.72 23.21
C ARG A 40 -17.60 -1.27 22.72
N ILE A 41 -18.57 -0.96 21.87
CA ILE A 41 -18.90 0.41 21.40
C ILE A 41 -20.34 0.75 21.84
N PRO A 42 -20.66 2.00 22.23
CA PRO A 42 -21.95 2.33 22.84
C PRO A 42 -23.05 2.54 21.78
N HIS A 43 -24.25 2.03 22.07
CA HIS A 43 -25.46 2.24 21.29
C HIS A 43 -25.92 3.71 21.31
N LYS A 44 -26.23 4.26 20.14
CA LYS A 44 -26.96 5.51 19.97
C LYS A 44 -28.23 5.19 19.18
N GLU A 45 -29.39 5.28 19.83
CA GLU A 45 -30.70 5.09 19.20
C GLU A 45 -30.93 6.21 18.17
N ALA A 46 -31.25 5.81 16.93
CA ALA A 46 -31.75 6.70 15.89
C ALA A 46 -33.15 6.21 15.50
N SER A 47 -34.15 7.08 15.71
CA SER A 47 -35.54 6.89 15.30
C SER A 47 -35.64 6.95 13.77
N VAL A 48 -36.14 5.87 13.16
CA VAL A 48 -36.47 5.81 11.73
C VAL A 48 -37.94 6.23 11.57
N SER A 49 -38.19 7.27 10.79
CA SER A 49 -39.51 7.60 10.26
C SER A 49 -39.75 6.78 8.99
N GLU A 50 -40.77 5.93 9.01
CA GLU A 50 -41.21 5.13 7.86
C GLU A 50 -41.83 6.04 6.79
N GLU A 51 -41.23 6.07 5.60
CA GLU A 51 -41.81 6.64 4.39
C GLU A 51 -42.46 5.49 3.59
N HIS A 52 -43.75 5.61 3.34
CA HIS A 52 -44.60 4.58 2.73
C HIS A 52 -44.45 4.60 1.20
N ASP A 53 -43.85 3.56 0.62
CA ASP A 53 -43.82 3.33 -0.84
C ASP A 53 -45.16 2.72 -1.29
N PRO A 54 -45.95 3.43 -2.13
CA PRO A 54 -47.28 2.99 -2.55
C PRO A 54 -47.27 1.86 -3.60
N ASN A 55 -46.11 1.29 -3.97
CA ASN A 55 -46.03 0.26 -5.01
C ASN A 55 -45.60 -1.14 -4.51
N ALA A 56 -45.73 -1.39 -3.20
CA ALA A 56 -45.28 -2.63 -2.56
C ALA A 56 -46.26 -3.83 -2.65
N SER A 57 -47.45 -3.67 -3.25
CA SER A 57 -48.50 -4.70 -3.17
C SER A 57 -48.55 -5.72 -4.32
N ASP A 58 -47.67 -5.62 -5.33
CA ASP A 58 -47.73 -6.46 -6.54
C ASP A 58 -46.53 -7.39 -6.77
N ARG A 59 -45.67 -7.60 -5.75
CA ARG A 59 -44.62 -8.62 -5.83
C ARG A 59 -45.09 -9.91 -5.16
N ASP A 60 -45.31 -10.94 -5.97
CA ASP A 60 -45.55 -12.30 -5.51
C ASP A 60 -44.38 -12.74 -4.60
N PRO A 61 -44.60 -13.00 -3.30
CA PRO A 61 -43.54 -13.44 -2.40
C PRO A 61 -42.93 -14.80 -2.81
N GLY A 62 -43.59 -15.56 -3.68
CA GLY A 62 -43.04 -16.78 -4.29
C GLY A 62 -41.88 -16.53 -5.26
N SER A 63 -41.87 -15.40 -6.00
CA SER A 63 -40.84 -15.14 -7.03
C SER A 63 -39.52 -14.65 -6.44
N ALA A 64 -39.55 -13.94 -5.30
CA ALA A 64 -38.34 -13.51 -4.59
C ALA A 64 -37.59 -14.69 -3.96
N LEU A 65 -38.32 -15.72 -3.50
CA LEU A 65 -37.73 -16.95 -2.96
C LEU A 65 -37.16 -17.84 -4.08
N ASP A 66 -37.82 -17.90 -5.23
CA ASP A 66 -37.38 -18.69 -6.40
C ASP A 66 -36.16 -18.04 -7.10
N GLU A 67 -36.13 -16.70 -7.24
CA GLU A 67 -34.93 -15.97 -7.66
C GLU A 67 -33.79 -16.08 -6.65
N SER A 68 -34.08 -16.14 -5.34
CA SER A 68 -33.06 -16.36 -4.30
C SER A 68 -32.48 -17.77 -4.32
N GLN A 69 -33.28 -18.77 -4.70
CA GLN A 69 -32.85 -20.17 -4.85
C GLN A 69 -32.00 -20.34 -6.12
N ALA A 70 -32.38 -19.74 -7.24
CA ALA A 70 -31.59 -19.78 -8.47
C ALA A 70 -30.23 -19.06 -8.36
N ARG A 71 -30.11 -18.02 -7.54
CA ARG A 71 -28.87 -17.25 -7.33
C ARG A 71 -27.87 -17.92 -6.38
N ALA A 72 -28.34 -18.79 -5.49
CA ALA A 72 -27.52 -19.59 -4.61
C ALA A 72 -26.69 -20.66 -5.34
N ASP A 73 -27.23 -21.13 -6.46
CA ASP A 73 -26.62 -22.10 -7.38
C ASP A 73 -25.95 -21.39 -8.58
N SER A 74 -25.58 -20.11 -8.43
CA SER A 74 -24.91 -19.34 -9.48
C SER A 74 -23.49 -19.84 -9.75
N SER A 75 -22.94 -19.46 -10.91
CA SER A 75 -21.53 -19.68 -11.30
C SER A 75 -20.52 -19.17 -10.28
N ASP A 76 -20.94 -18.29 -9.36
CA ASP A 76 -20.07 -17.60 -8.42
C ASP A 76 -19.84 -18.38 -7.12
N VAL A 77 -20.59 -19.46 -6.88
CA VAL A 77 -20.44 -20.31 -5.70
C VAL A 77 -19.92 -21.70 -6.10
N ARG A 78 -18.73 -22.05 -5.64
CA ARG A 78 -18.11 -23.36 -5.88
C ARG A 78 -18.02 -24.15 -4.59
N ARG A 79 -18.59 -25.35 -4.57
CA ARG A 79 -18.46 -26.30 -3.45
C ARG A 79 -17.35 -27.31 -3.73
N VAL A 80 -16.48 -27.51 -2.75
CA VAL A 80 -15.36 -28.46 -2.79
C VAL A 80 -15.43 -29.33 -1.55
N HIS A 81 -15.43 -30.65 -1.75
CA HIS A 81 -15.48 -31.62 -0.66
C HIS A 81 -14.14 -32.34 -0.60
N VAL A 82 -13.49 -32.28 0.56
CA VAL A 82 -12.20 -32.90 0.82
C VAL A 82 -12.28 -33.57 2.18
N ASP A 83 -12.03 -34.88 2.21
CA ASP A 83 -12.25 -35.73 3.38
C ASP A 83 -13.68 -35.56 3.94
N ASP A 84 -13.80 -35.27 5.24
CA ASP A 84 -15.06 -35.01 5.95
C ASP A 84 -15.40 -33.50 6.03
N ARG A 85 -14.81 -32.68 5.15
CA ARG A 85 -14.93 -31.22 5.18
C ARG A 85 -15.51 -30.67 3.89
N GLU A 86 -16.35 -29.65 4.03
CA GLU A 86 -17.00 -28.92 2.95
C GLU A 86 -16.46 -27.48 2.91
N PHE A 87 -15.90 -27.09 1.76
CA PHE A 87 -15.44 -25.74 1.48
C PHE A 87 -16.35 -25.10 0.43
N ILE A 88 -16.97 -23.98 0.78
CA ILE A 88 -17.87 -23.20 -0.08
C ILE A 88 -17.12 -21.92 -0.48
N LEU A 89 -16.59 -21.89 -1.69
CA LEU A 89 -15.86 -20.75 -2.23
C LEU A 89 -16.85 -19.81 -2.92
N VAL A 90 -16.96 -18.58 -2.42
CA VAL A 90 -17.80 -17.52 -2.99
C VAL A 90 -16.87 -16.55 -3.74
N GLY A 91 -16.91 -16.63 -5.07
CA GLY A 91 -16.20 -15.72 -5.96
C GLY A 91 -16.90 -14.37 -6.04
N THR A 92 -16.16 -13.30 -5.83
CA THR A 92 -16.71 -11.94 -5.84
C THR A 92 -16.02 -11.06 -6.87
N ALA A 93 -16.80 -10.17 -7.49
CA ALA A 93 -16.27 -9.05 -8.25
C ALA A 93 -16.26 -7.84 -7.31
N HIS A 94 -15.07 -7.37 -6.92
CA HIS A 94 -14.81 -6.38 -5.86
C HIS A 94 -15.44 -4.97 -6.06
N ILE A 95 -16.38 -4.79 -6.98
CA ILE A 95 -17.08 -3.55 -7.30
C ILE A 95 -18.56 -3.78 -7.65
N SER A 96 -19.17 -4.86 -7.15
CA SER A 96 -20.57 -5.19 -7.42
C SER A 96 -21.40 -5.26 -6.13
N GLN A 97 -22.50 -4.51 -6.08
CA GLN A 97 -23.48 -4.65 -5.00
C GLN A 97 -24.09 -6.07 -4.99
N GLN A 98 -24.20 -6.71 -6.16
CA GLN A 98 -24.69 -8.08 -6.25
C GLN A 98 -23.78 -9.07 -5.50
N SER A 99 -22.46 -8.86 -5.52
CA SER A 99 -21.52 -9.69 -4.75
C SER A 99 -21.69 -9.50 -3.24
N VAL A 100 -21.97 -8.27 -2.78
CA VAL A 100 -22.25 -7.98 -1.37
C VAL A 100 -23.49 -8.74 -0.91
N ASP A 101 -24.56 -8.68 -1.69
CA ASP A 101 -25.84 -9.32 -1.35
C ASP A 101 -25.72 -10.86 -1.38
N LEU A 102 -25.02 -11.42 -2.38
CA LEU A 102 -24.75 -12.86 -2.49
C LEU A 102 -23.98 -13.39 -1.27
N VAL A 103 -22.92 -12.67 -0.87
CA VAL A 103 -22.08 -13.06 0.28
C VAL A 103 -22.90 -13.18 1.56
N ARG A 104 -23.72 -12.15 1.87
CA ARG A 104 -24.59 -12.19 3.05
C ARG A 104 -25.57 -13.36 2.98
N GLN A 105 -26.22 -13.56 1.82
CA GLN A 105 -27.18 -14.65 1.64
C GLN A 105 -26.56 -16.04 1.84
N VAL A 106 -25.37 -16.30 1.28
CA VAL A 106 -24.68 -17.58 1.43
C VAL A 106 -24.32 -17.83 2.89
N ILE A 107 -23.78 -16.83 3.60
CA ILE A 107 -23.39 -16.98 5.01
C ILE A 107 -24.61 -17.23 5.90
N GLU A 108 -25.69 -16.46 5.71
CA GLU A 108 -26.94 -16.60 6.48
C GLU A 108 -27.62 -17.96 6.25
N ARG A 109 -27.55 -18.49 5.02
CA ARG A 109 -28.13 -19.79 4.64
C ARG A 109 -27.30 -20.96 5.14
N GLU A 110 -26.00 -20.97 4.82
CA GLU A 110 -25.14 -22.14 5.03
C GLU A 110 -24.74 -22.31 6.49
N ARG A 111 -24.74 -21.21 7.26
CA ARG A 111 -24.32 -21.13 8.67
C ARG A 111 -23.06 -21.95 8.94
N PRO A 112 -21.93 -21.60 8.29
CA PRO A 112 -20.70 -22.36 8.40
C PRO A 112 -20.11 -22.31 9.81
N ASP A 113 -19.18 -23.22 10.08
CA ASP A 113 -18.39 -23.24 11.31
C ASP A 113 -17.39 -22.07 11.37
N ALA A 114 -16.92 -21.60 10.20
CA ALA A 114 -16.08 -20.41 10.07
C ALA A 114 -16.24 -19.73 8.71
N VAL A 115 -16.00 -18.42 8.68
CA VAL A 115 -15.92 -17.62 7.45
C VAL A 115 -14.48 -17.18 7.22
N CYS A 116 -13.92 -17.54 6.08
CA CYS A 116 -12.61 -17.09 5.61
C CYS A 116 -12.77 -15.92 4.65
N VAL A 117 -11.94 -14.89 4.77
CA VAL A 117 -11.95 -13.73 3.86
C VAL A 117 -10.57 -13.47 3.26
N GLU A 118 -10.54 -13.06 1.99
CA GLU A 118 -9.33 -12.61 1.27
C GLU A 118 -8.85 -11.22 1.73
N LEU A 119 -8.59 -11.08 3.03
CA LEU A 119 -8.04 -9.88 3.64
C LEU A 119 -6.88 -10.25 4.55
N ASP A 120 -5.81 -9.45 4.49
CA ASP A 120 -4.78 -9.43 5.51
C ASP A 120 -5.18 -8.49 6.67
N ALA A 121 -4.55 -8.64 7.83
CA ALA A 121 -4.88 -7.86 9.03
C ALA A 121 -4.77 -6.34 8.82
N GLN A 122 -3.80 -5.87 8.04
CA GLN A 122 -3.60 -4.45 7.78
C GLN A 122 -4.69 -3.90 6.85
N ARG A 123 -5.09 -4.67 5.82
CA ARG A 123 -6.22 -4.32 4.94
C ARG A 123 -7.55 -4.37 5.67
N TYR A 124 -7.79 -5.39 6.50
CA TYR A 124 -8.99 -5.46 7.32
C TYR A 124 -9.12 -4.22 8.20
N GLN A 125 -8.08 -3.87 8.97
CA GLN A 125 -8.06 -2.64 9.78
C GLN A 125 -8.30 -1.38 8.94
N ALA A 126 -7.68 -1.28 7.76
CA ALA A 126 -7.84 -0.11 6.90
C ALA A 126 -9.27 0.04 6.33
N LEU A 127 -9.97 -1.07 6.14
CA LEU A 127 -11.33 -1.12 5.62
C LEU A 127 -12.36 -1.01 6.76
N SER A 128 -12.06 -1.54 7.94
CA SER A 128 -12.94 -1.52 9.12
C SER A 128 -12.87 -0.19 9.88
N GLU A 129 -11.70 0.45 9.91
CA GLU A 129 -11.48 1.72 10.58
C GLU A 129 -11.29 2.84 9.56
N GLU A 130 -12.09 3.90 9.64
CA GLU A 130 -11.78 5.17 8.97
C GLU A 130 -10.48 5.72 9.56
N ARG A 131 -9.32 5.39 8.95
CA ARG A 131 -7.99 5.77 9.46
C ARG A 131 -7.95 7.24 9.89
N HIS A 132 -7.72 7.47 11.18
CA HIS A 132 -7.38 8.78 11.72
C HIS A 132 -5.87 9.01 11.55
N PHE A 133 -5.47 9.58 10.43
CA PHE A 133 -4.10 10.08 10.26
C PHE A 133 -3.85 11.27 11.19
N GLU A 134 -2.82 11.22 12.02
CA GLU A 134 -2.42 12.32 12.90
C GLU A 134 -1.18 13.07 12.38
N ALA A 135 -0.98 14.29 12.84
CA ALA A 135 0.19 15.10 12.46
C ALA A 135 1.53 14.50 12.97
N GLN A 136 1.49 13.64 14.00
CA GLN A 136 2.68 12.97 14.53
C GLN A 136 3.21 11.91 13.56
N ASP A 137 2.32 11.24 12.82
CA ASP A 137 2.65 10.21 11.83
C ASP A 137 3.42 10.81 10.65
N LEU A 138 3.17 12.06 10.28
CA LEU A 138 3.88 12.68 9.17
C LEU A 138 5.37 12.90 9.48
N ARG A 139 5.69 13.30 10.72
CA ARG A 139 7.09 13.55 11.10
C ARG A 139 7.91 12.28 11.13
N SER A 140 7.34 11.15 11.58
CA SER A 140 7.99 9.84 11.49
C SER A 140 8.14 9.41 10.04
N ILE A 141 7.10 9.52 9.21
CA ILE A 141 7.16 9.18 7.78
C ILE A 141 8.28 9.94 7.06
N ILE A 142 8.43 11.25 7.31
CA ILE A 142 9.50 12.05 6.70
C ILE A 142 10.87 11.61 7.20
N ARG A 143 11.02 11.39 8.51
CA ARG A 143 12.26 10.93 9.14
C ARG A 143 12.70 9.56 8.62
N ASP A 144 11.74 8.67 8.43
CA ASP A 144 11.94 7.29 7.99
C ASP A 144 12.04 7.20 6.45
N LYS A 145 12.06 8.35 5.77
CA LYS A 145 12.20 8.49 4.30
C LYS A 145 11.10 7.80 3.51
N GLN A 146 9.88 7.82 4.05
CA GLN A 146 8.69 7.22 3.47
C GLN A 146 7.80 8.23 2.74
N LEU A 147 8.29 9.45 2.47
CA LEU A 147 7.55 10.49 1.75
C LEU A 147 7.12 10.05 0.35
N SER A 148 7.98 9.33 -0.38
CA SER A 148 7.64 8.79 -1.70
C SER A 148 6.54 7.74 -1.61
N THR A 149 6.59 6.88 -0.60
CA THR A 149 5.54 5.88 -0.32
C THR A 149 4.23 6.54 0.07
N LEU A 150 4.28 7.57 0.91
CA LEU A 150 3.11 8.36 1.28
C LEU A 150 2.50 9.00 0.03
N LEU A 151 3.30 9.67 -0.80
CA LEU A 151 2.84 10.28 -2.05
C LEU A 151 2.16 9.26 -2.96
N LEU A 152 2.79 8.11 -3.18
CA LEU A 152 2.22 7.04 -3.99
C LEU A 152 0.89 6.54 -3.41
N ASN A 153 0.84 6.29 -2.11
CA ASN A 153 -0.39 5.86 -1.44
C ASN A 153 -1.50 6.90 -1.58
N LEU A 154 -1.20 8.19 -1.39
CA LEU A 154 -2.20 9.25 -1.53
C LEU A 154 -2.71 9.39 -2.97
N LEU A 155 -1.83 9.26 -3.96
CA LEU A 155 -2.20 9.28 -5.38
C LEU A 155 -3.10 8.08 -5.72
N LEU A 156 -2.71 6.88 -5.31
CA LEU A 156 -3.49 5.66 -5.53
C LEU A 156 -4.83 5.72 -4.80
N SER A 157 -4.87 6.15 -3.55
CA SER A 157 -6.11 6.30 -2.79
C SER A 157 -7.04 7.36 -3.40
N SER A 158 -6.50 8.46 -3.92
CA SER A 158 -7.29 9.46 -4.67
C SER A 158 -7.88 8.87 -5.95
N TYR A 159 -7.09 8.12 -6.71
CA TYR A 159 -7.56 7.44 -7.92
C TYR A 159 -8.64 6.40 -7.60
N GLN A 160 -8.40 5.55 -6.59
CA GLN A 160 -9.35 4.55 -6.10
C GLN A 160 -10.65 5.19 -5.60
N LYS A 161 -10.58 6.29 -4.84
CA LYS A 161 -11.76 7.03 -4.36
C LYS A 161 -12.56 7.58 -5.54
N ARG A 162 -11.92 8.14 -6.56
CA ARG A 162 -12.58 8.62 -7.78
C ARG A 162 -13.24 7.51 -8.58
N LEU A 163 -12.59 6.35 -8.68
CA LEU A 163 -13.15 5.18 -9.34
C LEU A 163 -14.35 4.63 -8.55
N GLY A 164 -14.24 4.47 -7.24
CA GLY A 164 -15.33 4.02 -6.37
C GLY A 164 -16.55 4.95 -6.39
N MET A 165 -16.35 6.28 -6.46
CA MET A 165 -17.44 7.25 -6.60
C MET A 165 -18.19 7.13 -7.93
N LYS A 166 -17.48 6.82 -9.03
CA LYS A 166 -18.13 6.57 -10.34
C LYS A 166 -18.88 5.24 -10.37
N LEU A 167 -18.45 4.26 -9.58
CA LEU A 167 -19.01 2.91 -9.56
C LEU A 167 -20.08 2.69 -8.49
N GLY A 168 -20.25 3.62 -7.54
CA GLY A 168 -21.24 3.54 -6.45
C GLY A 168 -20.89 2.51 -5.35
N VAL A 169 -19.75 1.83 -5.45
CA VAL A 169 -19.33 0.76 -4.54
C VAL A 169 -17.86 0.95 -4.17
N THR A 170 -17.55 0.86 -2.86
CA THR A 170 -16.17 0.91 -2.36
C THR A 170 -15.52 -0.46 -2.57
N PRO A 171 -14.35 -0.54 -3.23
CA PRO A 171 -13.65 -1.82 -3.35
C PRO A 171 -13.38 -2.47 -2.00
N GLY A 172 -13.70 -3.77 -1.85
CA GLY A 172 -13.55 -4.48 -0.58
C GLY A 172 -14.83 -4.52 0.29
N ARG A 173 -15.95 -3.94 -0.17
CA ARG A 173 -17.22 -3.96 0.58
C ARG A 173 -17.75 -5.38 0.79
N GLU A 174 -17.65 -6.24 -0.21
CA GLU A 174 -18.05 -7.64 -0.17
C GLU A 174 -17.29 -8.43 0.90
N LEU A 175 -15.98 -8.18 1.04
CA LEU A 175 -15.15 -8.84 2.05
C LEU A 175 -15.49 -8.34 3.47
N LEU A 176 -15.74 -7.03 3.63
CA LEU A 176 -16.22 -6.49 4.90
C LEU A 176 -17.62 -7.03 5.26
N GLU A 177 -18.50 -7.15 4.27
CA GLU A 177 -19.84 -7.66 4.50
C GLU A 177 -19.82 -9.12 4.97
N ALA A 178 -18.90 -9.93 4.42
CA ALA A 178 -18.67 -11.28 4.93
C ALA A 178 -18.32 -11.29 6.42
N THR A 179 -17.43 -10.38 6.85
CA THR A 179 -17.05 -10.27 8.26
C THR A 179 -18.22 -9.83 9.14
N ARG A 180 -19.02 -8.87 8.68
CA ARG A 180 -20.21 -8.39 9.42
C ARG A 180 -21.28 -9.46 9.54
N ALA A 181 -21.62 -10.15 8.46
CA ALA A 181 -22.61 -11.22 8.46
C ALA A 181 -22.19 -12.37 9.39
N ALA A 182 -20.89 -12.71 9.41
CA ALA A 182 -20.35 -13.70 10.33
C ALA A 182 -20.43 -13.22 11.80
N GLU A 183 -20.07 -11.97 12.08
CA GLU A 183 -20.17 -11.37 13.42
C GLU A 183 -21.62 -11.32 13.94
N ASP A 184 -22.58 -10.94 13.07
CA ASP A 184 -24.02 -10.91 13.38
C ASP A 184 -24.55 -12.29 13.81
N LEU A 185 -23.99 -13.36 13.22
CA LEU A 185 -24.35 -14.75 13.49
C LEU A 185 -23.47 -15.42 14.57
N GLY A 186 -22.45 -14.73 15.07
CA GLY A 186 -21.49 -15.27 16.03
C GLY A 186 -20.56 -16.35 15.45
N ILE A 187 -20.35 -16.35 14.13
CA ILE A 187 -19.47 -17.28 13.42
C ILE A 187 -18.04 -16.71 13.44
N PRO A 188 -17.00 -17.51 13.77
CA PRO A 188 -15.62 -17.04 13.76
C PRO A 188 -15.14 -16.65 12.34
N VAL A 189 -14.39 -15.56 12.27
CA VAL A 189 -13.80 -15.04 11.03
C VAL A 189 -12.30 -15.31 11.00
N ALA A 190 -11.81 -15.84 9.88
CA ALA A 190 -10.39 -16.03 9.59
C ALA A 190 -9.93 -15.11 8.45
N LEU A 191 -8.87 -14.34 8.70
CA LEU A 191 -8.17 -13.55 7.69
C LEU A 191 -7.16 -14.43 6.98
N CYS A 192 -7.42 -14.75 5.71
CA CYS A 192 -6.69 -15.82 5.01
C CYS A 192 -5.68 -15.32 3.96
N ASP A 193 -5.52 -14.01 3.79
CA ASP A 193 -4.61 -13.45 2.79
C ASP A 193 -3.26 -13.01 3.39
N ARG A 194 -2.24 -12.92 2.55
CA ARG A 194 -0.90 -12.42 2.92
C ARG A 194 -0.84 -10.90 2.77
N ASP A 195 0.12 -10.26 3.44
CA ASP A 195 0.34 -8.81 3.29
C ASP A 195 0.52 -8.46 1.81
N VAL A 196 -0.38 -7.63 1.29
CA VAL A 196 -0.37 -7.21 -0.12
C VAL A 196 0.96 -6.60 -0.56
N ARG A 197 1.73 -5.99 0.35
CA ARG A 197 3.07 -5.45 0.07
C ARG A 197 4.06 -6.56 -0.27
N ILE A 198 3.94 -7.74 0.35
CA ILE A 198 4.76 -8.90 0.00
C ILE A 198 4.39 -9.36 -1.41
N THR A 199 3.10 -9.56 -1.69
CA THR A 199 2.59 -9.94 -3.02
C THR A 199 3.13 -9.03 -4.12
N LEU A 200 2.97 -7.71 -3.96
CA LEU A 200 3.41 -6.73 -4.95
C LEU A 200 4.94 -6.68 -5.11
N ARG A 201 5.70 -6.82 -4.03
CA ARG A 201 7.16 -6.82 -4.09
C ARG A 201 7.71 -8.07 -4.78
N ARG A 202 7.13 -9.24 -4.50
CA ARG A 202 7.49 -10.50 -5.15
C ARG A 202 7.16 -10.46 -6.65
N ALA A 203 5.97 -10.00 -7.00
CA ALA A 203 5.56 -9.76 -8.37
C ALA A 203 6.51 -8.82 -9.13
N TRP A 204 6.90 -7.71 -8.50
CA TRP A 204 7.90 -6.80 -9.06
C TRP A 204 9.28 -7.46 -9.20
N ALA A 205 9.69 -8.27 -8.23
CA ALA A 205 10.97 -8.95 -8.26
C ALA A 205 11.05 -10.02 -9.37
N ALA A 206 9.93 -10.69 -9.67
CA ALA A 206 9.83 -11.71 -10.72
C ALA A 206 10.07 -11.15 -12.15
N LEU A 207 9.89 -9.84 -12.35
CA LEU A 207 10.03 -9.21 -13.65
C LEU A 207 11.48 -8.85 -14.01
N SER A 208 11.86 -9.08 -15.26
CA SER A 208 13.11 -8.57 -15.83
C SER A 208 13.09 -7.04 -15.98
N PHE A 209 14.26 -6.42 -16.12
CA PHE A 209 14.38 -4.96 -16.29
C PHE A 209 13.56 -4.44 -17.48
N TRP A 210 13.60 -5.13 -18.62
CA TRP A 210 12.84 -4.73 -19.81
C TRP A 210 11.33 -4.88 -19.62
N LYS A 211 10.87 -5.97 -18.97
CA LYS A 211 9.44 -6.14 -18.64
C LYS A 211 8.95 -5.05 -17.69
N LYS A 212 9.77 -4.66 -16.70
CA LYS A 212 9.48 -3.52 -15.81
C LYS A 212 9.33 -2.22 -16.59
N LEU A 213 10.27 -1.94 -17.50
CA LEU A 213 10.21 -0.72 -18.31
C LEU A 213 8.97 -0.70 -19.22
N ASN A 214 8.65 -1.83 -19.86
CA ASN A 214 7.46 -1.95 -20.71
C ASN A 214 6.16 -1.75 -19.94
N LEU A 215 6.03 -2.34 -18.75
CA LEU A 215 4.87 -2.12 -17.88
C LEU A 215 4.77 -0.65 -17.44
N LEU A 216 5.89 -0.04 -17.02
CA LEU A 216 5.91 1.36 -16.64
C LEU A 216 5.53 2.28 -17.82
N SER A 217 5.99 1.98 -19.04
CA SER A 217 5.60 2.73 -20.23
C SER A 217 4.13 2.54 -20.59
N GLY A 218 3.58 1.34 -20.43
CA GLY A 218 2.16 1.06 -20.68
C GLY A 218 1.27 1.82 -19.70
N VAL A 219 1.62 1.78 -18.40
CA VAL A 219 0.90 2.57 -17.38
C VAL A 219 1.03 4.07 -17.65
N ALA A 220 2.24 4.55 -18.00
CA ALA A 220 2.43 5.95 -18.34
C ALA A 220 1.58 6.37 -19.55
N ALA A 221 1.56 5.58 -20.62
CA ALA A 221 0.72 5.83 -21.79
C ALA A 221 -0.77 5.88 -21.40
N SER A 222 -1.24 4.90 -20.63
CA SER A 222 -2.64 4.84 -20.17
C SER A 222 -3.03 6.01 -19.26
N ALA A 223 -2.07 6.65 -18.58
CA ALA A 223 -2.35 7.82 -17.75
C ALA A 223 -2.54 9.11 -18.56
N PHE A 224 -2.03 9.15 -19.80
CA PHE A 224 -2.27 10.25 -20.75
C PHE A 224 -3.52 10.03 -21.60
N GLU A 225 -4.07 8.83 -21.57
CA GLU A 225 -5.35 8.48 -22.18
C GLU A 225 -6.44 8.55 -21.11
N THR A 226 -7.48 9.34 -21.33
CA THR A 226 -8.71 9.27 -20.53
C THR A 226 -9.74 8.51 -21.35
N PRO A 227 -9.76 7.17 -21.31
CA PRO A 227 -10.86 6.43 -21.91
C PRO A 227 -12.14 6.76 -21.13
N GLU A 228 -13.15 7.26 -21.84
CA GLU A 228 -14.53 7.29 -21.34
C GLU A 228 -15.03 5.84 -21.35
N ILE A 229 -14.89 5.16 -20.20
CA ILE A 229 -15.43 3.80 -20.03
C ILE A 229 -16.95 3.93 -20.00
N SER A 230 -17.65 3.35 -20.99
CA SER A 230 -19.11 3.33 -21.00
C SER A 230 -19.67 2.38 -19.93
N GLU A 231 -20.94 2.54 -19.55
CA GLU A 231 -21.59 1.63 -18.60
C GLU A 231 -21.63 0.19 -19.12
N GLU A 232 -21.77 0.00 -20.44
CA GLU A 232 -21.77 -1.31 -21.09
C GLU A 232 -20.40 -1.99 -21.01
N GLU A 233 -19.32 -1.23 -21.21
CA GLU A 233 -17.96 -1.77 -21.12
C GLU A 233 -17.59 -2.12 -19.67
N LEU A 234 -18.03 -1.28 -18.73
CA LEU A 234 -17.91 -1.57 -17.31
C LEU A 234 -18.71 -2.81 -16.88
N ALA A 235 -19.92 -3.01 -17.41
CA ALA A 235 -20.72 -4.19 -17.14
C ALA A 235 -20.02 -5.47 -17.63
N ARG A 236 -19.43 -5.44 -18.83
CA ARG A 236 -18.63 -6.57 -19.35
C ARG A 236 -17.43 -6.89 -18.49
N ILE A 237 -16.68 -5.89 -18.01
CA ILE A 237 -15.51 -6.12 -17.13
C ILE A 237 -15.91 -6.76 -15.79
N ARG A 238 -17.14 -6.53 -15.32
CA ARG A 238 -17.65 -7.12 -14.07
C ARG A 238 -18.00 -8.60 -14.19
N GLU A 239 -18.13 -9.13 -15.41
CA GLU A 239 -18.42 -10.55 -15.63
C GLU A 239 -17.17 -11.37 -15.27
N ALA A 240 -17.36 -12.39 -14.42
CA ALA A 240 -16.28 -13.24 -13.92
C ALA A 240 -15.50 -13.92 -15.05
N ASP A 241 -16.17 -14.22 -16.16
CA ASP A 241 -15.57 -14.84 -17.35
C ASP A 241 -14.59 -13.88 -18.06
N VAL A 242 -14.94 -12.60 -18.20
CA VAL A 242 -14.06 -11.58 -18.82
C VAL A 242 -12.83 -11.34 -17.95
N LEU A 243 -13.00 -11.26 -16.63
CA LEU A 243 -11.87 -11.12 -15.71
C LEU A 243 -10.93 -12.34 -15.81
N THR A 244 -11.51 -13.54 -15.92
CA THR A 244 -10.75 -14.79 -16.09
C THR A 244 -9.96 -14.79 -17.41
N GLU A 245 -10.57 -14.33 -18.50
CA GLU A 245 -9.91 -14.22 -19.80
C GLU A 245 -8.74 -13.23 -19.78
N LEU A 246 -8.92 -12.06 -19.17
CA LEU A 246 -7.84 -11.08 -18.97
C LEU A 246 -6.69 -11.65 -18.11
N MET A 247 -6.99 -12.45 -17.09
CA MET A 247 -5.97 -13.12 -16.28
C MET A 247 -5.22 -14.20 -17.08
N ASN A 248 -5.90 -14.88 -18.01
CA ASN A 248 -5.28 -15.86 -18.90
C ASN A 248 -4.33 -15.17 -19.90
N GLU A 249 -4.76 -14.08 -20.54
CA GLU A 249 -3.90 -13.29 -21.43
C GLU A 249 -2.67 -12.72 -20.71
N LEU A 250 -2.84 -12.28 -19.45
CA LEU A 250 -1.71 -11.86 -18.61
C LEU A 250 -0.74 -13.02 -18.36
N GLY A 251 -1.26 -14.23 -18.15
CA GLY A 251 -0.47 -15.45 -18.00
C GLY A 251 0.36 -15.82 -19.21
N GLU A 252 -0.18 -15.63 -20.42
CA GLU A 252 0.55 -15.92 -21.65
C GLU A 252 1.69 -14.92 -21.91
N ASN A 253 1.43 -13.63 -21.66
CA ASN A 253 2.40 -12.57 -21.94
C ASN A 253 3.45 -12.37 -20.83
N LEU A 254 3.04 -12.58 -19.57
CA LEU A 254 3.85 -12.34 -18.37
C LEU A 254 3.70 -13.50 -17.37
N PRO A 255 4.15 -14.72 -17.72
CA PRO A 255 3.95 -15.91 -16.88
C PRO A 255 4.57 -15.77 -15.49
N ASP A 256 5.77 -15.19 -15.39
CA ASP A 256 6.44 -14.93 -14.10
C ASP A 256 5.61 -14.00 -13.19
N LEU A 257 4.87 -13.06 -13.80
CA LEU A 257 4.05 -12.10 -13.07
C LEU A 257 2.75 -12.74 -12.59
N LYS A 258 2.09 -13.51 -13.46
CA LYS A 258 0.90 -14.30 -13.09
C LYS A 258 1.25 -15.25 -11.95
N HIS A 259 2.37 -15.95 -12.05
CA HIS A 259 2.80 -16.89 -11.02
C HIS A 259 2.94 -16.21 -9.65
N ALA A 260 3.65 -15.08 -9.60
CA ALA A 260 3.89 -14.36 -8.35
C ALA A 260 2.64 -13.63 -7.78
N LEU A 261 1.73 -13.14 -8.64
CA LEU A 261 0.54 -12.40 -8.22
C LEU A 261 -0.66 -13.31 -7.90
N ILE A 262 -0.85 -14.35 -8.70
CA ILE A 262 -2.05 -15.20 -8.68
C ILE A 262 -1.70 -16.59 -8.14
N ASP A 263 -0.86 -17.37 -8.83
CA ASP A 263 -0.67 -18.79 -8.49
C ASP A 263 -0.10 -18.98 -7.07
N GLU A 264 0.91 -18.20 -6.67
CA GLU A 264 1.43 -18.21 -5.28
C GLU A 264 0.35 -17.82 -4.26
N ARG A 265 -0.53 -16.88 -4.64
CA ARG A 265 -1.57 -16.35 -3.77
C ARG A 265 -2.72 -17.35 -3.63
N ASP A 266 -3.08 -18.05 -4.70
CA ASP A 266 -4.05 -19.14 -4.69
C ASP A 266 -3.61 -20.23 -3.73
N GLY A 267 -2.33 -20.63 -3.80
CA GLY A 267 -1.74 -21.59 -2.88
C GLY A 267 -1.76 -21.12 -1.42
N TYR A 268 -1.40 -19.86 -1.18
CA TYR A 268 -1.47 -19.25 0.16
C TYR A 268 -2.91 -19.28 0.72
N LEU A 269 -3.89 -18.80 -0.05
CA LEU A 269 -5.30 -18.76 0.34
C LEU A 269 -5.84 -20.18 0.61
N ALA A 270 -5.57 -21.12 -0.30
CA ALA A 270 -6.01 -22.51 -0.18
C ALA A 270 -5.44 -23.18 1.07
N GLN A 271 -4.14 -23.02 1.35
CA GLN A 271 -3.50 -23.54 2.55
C GLN A 271 -4.11 -22.93 3.82
N LYS A 272 -4.26 -21.60 3.87
CA LYS A 272 -4.87 -20.91 5.02
C LYS A 272 -6.31 -21.34 5.28
N ILE A 273 -7.11 -21.52 4.23
CA ILE A 273 -8.50 -21.98 4.33
C ILE A 273 -8.57 -23.44 4.83
N ARG A 274 -7.66 -24.30 4.34
CA ARG A 274 -7.54 -25.69 4.84
C ARG A 274 -7.13 -25.74 6.30
N GLU A 275 -6.27 -24.83 6.77
CA GLU A 275 -5.84 -24.76 8.17
C GLU A 275 -6.91 -24.20 9.13
N THR A 276 -7.95 -23.52 8.62
CA THR A 276 -9.04 -23.00 9.44
C THR A 276 -9.82 -24.13 10.12
N GLU A 277 -10.15 -23.99 11.40
CA GLU A 277 -10.93 -24.98 12.15
C GLU A 277 -12.41 -25.01 11.70
N GLY A 278 -13.01 -26.21 11.62
CA GLY A 278 -14.41 -26.41 11.24
C GLY A 278 -14.62 -27.42 10.12
N GLN A 279 -15.82 -28.00 10.04
CA GLN A 279 -16.20 -28.96 8.98
C GLN A 279 -16.76 -28.25 7.76
N ARG A 280 -17.60 -27.22 7.96
CA ARG A 280 -18.15 -26.40 6.89
C ARG A 280 -17.54 -25.01 6.92
N ILE A 281 -16.79 -24.67 5.88
CA ILE A 281 -16.09 -23.38 5.76
C ILE A 281 -16.63 -22.62 4.56
N VAL A 282 -17.05 -21.38 4.74
CA VAL A 282 -17.32 -20.46 3.62
C VAL A 282 -16.11 -19.55 3.43
N ALA A 283 -15.54 -19.50 2.23
CA ALA A 283 -14.45 -18.61 1.89
C ALA A 283 -14.90 -17.59 0.86
N VAL A 284 -14.81 -16.30 1.20
CA VAL A 284 -15.15 -15.18 0.32
C VAL A 284 -13.87 -14.62 -0.28
N VAL A 285 -13.74 -14.76 -1.59
CA VAL A 285 -12.52 -14.44 -2.35
C VAL A 285 -12.87 -13.74 -3.68
N GLY A 286 -11.89 -13.14 -4.33
CA GLY A 286 -12.01 -12.61 -5.68
C GLY A 286 -12.23 -13.74 -6.69
N ALA A 287 -13.10 -13.53 -7.68
CA ALA A 287 -13.46 -14.55 -8.66
C ALA A 287 -12.25 -15.17 -9.38
N GLY A 288 -11.20 -14.39 -9.64
CA GLY A 288 -9.98 -14.86 -10.30
C GLY A 288 -9.19 -15.92 -9.52
N HIS A 289 -9.40 -16.05 -8.20
CA HIS A 289 -8.70 -17.01 -7.34
C HIS A 289 -9.44 -18.34 -7.21
N VAL A 290 -10.77 -18.36 -7.45
CA VAL A 290 -11.63 -19.53 -7.19
C VAL A 290 -11.13 -20.79 -7.91
N ALA A 291 -10.77 -20.67 -9.19
CA ALA A 291 -10.34 -21.81 -9.98
C ALA A 291 -9.00 -22.41 -9.51
N GLY A 292 -8.03 -21.57 -9.16
CA GLY A 292 -6.72 -22.03 -8.65
C GLY A 292 -6.82 -22.60 -7.25
N MET A 293 -7.57 -21.94 -6.36
CA MET A 293 -7.83 -22.43 -5.02
C MET A 293 -8.55 -23.77 -5.01
N THR A 294 -9.56 -23.95 -5.88
CA THR A 294 -10.28 -25.23 -6.01
C THR A 294 -9.31 -26.36 -6.30
N ARG A 295 -8.42 -26.18 -7.29
CA ARG A 295 -7.41 -27.19 -7.64
C ARG A 295 -6.45 -27.47 -6.48
N ALA A 296 -5.96 -26.43 -5.82
CA ALA A 296 -5.01 -26.58 -4.70
C ALA A 296 -5.63 -27.30 -3.49
N ILE A 297 -6.91 -27.00 -3.18
CA ILE A 297 -7.66 -27.65 -2.11
C ILE A 297 -7.90 -29.13 -2.45
N GLU A 298 -8.40 -29.43 -3.65
CA GLU A 298 -8.65 -30.81 -4.11
C GLU A 298 -7.36 -31.64 -4.15
N ALA A 299 -6.26 -31.05 -4.62
CA ALA A 299 -4.97 -31.72 -4.74
C ALA A 299 -4.23 -31.91 -3.41
N HIS A 300 -4.73 -31.34 -2.30
CA HIS A 300 -4.04 -31.30 -1.01
C HIS A 300 -2.62 -30.74 -1.13
N GLU A 301 -2.47 -29.66 -1.90
CA GLU A 301 -1.17 -29.06 -2.13
C GLU A 301 -0.65 -28.45 -0.83
N GLU A 302 0.51 -28.91 -0.36
CA GLU A 302 1.18 -28.36 0.82
C GLU A 302 2.08 -27.19 0.40
N ILE A 303 1.68 -25.99 0.83
CA ILE A 303 2.38 -24.75 0.48
C ILE A 303 3.21 -24.26 1.67
N ASP A 304 4.51 -24.06 1.44
CA ASP A 304 5.39 -23.41 2.41
C ASP A 304 5.07 -21.91 2.49
N LEU A 305 4.18 -21.56 3.42
CA LEU A 305 3.76 -20.18 3.67
C LEU A 305 4.96 -19.25 3.97
N ALA A 306 5.97 -19.75 4.69
CA ALA A 306 7.12 -18.93 5.07
C ALA A 306 7.96 -18.53 3.85
N ALA A 307 8.14 -19.44 2.89
CA ALA A 307 8.87 -19.17 1.65
C ALA A 307 8.19 -18.11 0.77
N ILE A 308 6.86 -18.06 0.77
CA ILE A 308 6.08 -17.11 -0.02
C ILE A 308 5.74 -15.80 0.73
N GLU A 309 6.03 -15.75 2.03
CA GLU A 309 6.06 -14.51 2.84
C GLU A 309 7.41 -13.79 2.78
N GLU A 310 8.50 -14.49 2.44
CA GLU A 310 9.81 -13.86 2.32
C GLU A 310 9.90 -12.95 1.08
N ILE A 311 10.44 -11.73 1.26
CA ILE A 311 10.65 -10.78 0.17
C ILE A 311 12.06 -11.00 -0.40
N PRO A 312 12.21 -11.29 -1.70
CA PRO A 312 13.53 -11.50 -2.28
C PRO A 312 14.42 -10.24 -2.14
N PRO A 313 15.70 -10.41 -1.79
CA PRO A 313 16.59 -9.27 -1.54
C PRO A 313 16.83 -8.45 -2.81
N ALA A 314 16.87 -7.12 -2.67
CA ALA A 314 17.19 -6.23 -3.78
C ALA A 314 18.62 -6.50 -4.32
N SER A 315 18.79 -6.40 -5.64
CA SER A 315 20.10 -6.57 -6.28
C SER A 315 21.14 -5.61 -5.72
N ASN A 316 22.33 -6.13 -5.36
CA ASN A 316 23.46 -5.32 -4.92
C ASN A 316 23.95 -4.35 -6.00
N ALA A 317 23.62 -4.58 -7.28
CA ALA A 317 23.99 -3.68 -8.38
C ALA A 317 23.45 -2.26 -8.18
N LEU A 318 22.23 -2.11 -7.64
CA LEU A 318 21.65 -0.79 -7.37
C LEU A 318 22.44 -0.02 -6.30
N LYS A 319 22.99 -0.73 -5.31
CA LYS A 319 23.87 -0.12 -4.28
C LYS A 319 25.16 0.37 -4.92
N TRP A 320 25.77 -0.43 -5.80
CA TRP A 320 26.99 -0.05 -6.50
C TRP A 320 26.77 1.14 -7.44
N VAL A 321 25.68 1.16 -8.20
CA VAL A 321 25.34 2.31 -9.07
C VAL A 321 25.08 3.57 -8.24
N GLY A 322 24.33 3.46 -7.14
CA GLY A 322 24.02 4.60 -6.26
C GLY A 322 25.25 5.25 -5.63
N TRP A 323 26.27 4.47 -5.26
CA TRP A 323 27.53 5.00 -4.73
C TRP A 323 28.57 5.31 -5.81
N GLY A 324 28.44 4.73 -7.00
CA GLY A 324 29.33 4.97 -8.13
C GLY A 324 29.29 6.41 -8.63
N ILE A 325 28.10 7.03 -8.69
CA ILE A 325 27.95 8.42 -9.16
C ILE A 325 28.67 9.41 -8.22
N PRO A 326 28.43 9.42 -6.89
CA PRO A 326 29.19 10.29 -5.98
C PRO A 326 30.70 10.04 -6.01
N ALA A 327 31.12 8.77 -6.04
CA ALA A 327 32.53 8.42 -6.10
C ALA A 327 33.20 8.96 -7.38
N LEU A 328 32.50 8.88 -8.51
CA LEU A 328 32.98 9.41 -9.78
C LEU A 328 33.13 10.93 -9.72
N ILE A 329 32.11 11.66 -9.24
CA ILE A 329 32.16 13.14 -9.15
C ILE A 329 33.29 13.60 -8.22
N LEU A 330 33.36 13.03 -7.01
CA LEU A 330 34.41 13.38 -6.05
C LEU A 330 35.80 13.00 -6.58
N GLY A 331 35.91 11.83 -7.21
CA GLY A 331 37.13 11.37 -7.85
C GLY A 331 37.59 12.31 -8.96
N SER A 332 36.67 12.81 -9.80
CA SER A 332 36.97 13.77 -10.86
C SER A 332 37.45 15.11 -10.32
N ILE A 333 36.84 15.64 -9.25
CA ILE A 333 37.29 16.90 -8.62
C ILE A 333 38.71 16.73 -8.04
N VAL A 334 38.97 15.60 -7.37
CA VAL A 334 40.31 15.29 -6.84
C VAL A 334 41.32 15.16 -7.99
N TRP A 335 40.94 14.47 -9.08
CA TRP A 335 41.78 14.31 -10.26
C TRP A 335 42.16 15.65 -10.87
N ILE A 336 41.19 16.53 -11.12
CA ILE A 336 41.42 17.91 -11.61
C ILE A 336 42.39 18.66 -10.68
N GLY A 337 42.24 18.50 -9.36
CA GLY A 337 43.14 19.12 -8.39
C GLY A 337 44.58 18.66 -8.50
N LEU A 338 44.80 17.38 -8.83
CA LEU A 338 46.11 16.78 -9.01
C LEU A 338 46.72 17.06 -10.39
N SER A 339 45.90 17.13 -11.45
CA SER A 339 46.38 17.28 -12.83
C SER A 339 46.45 18.73 -13.31
N GLN A 340 45.45 19.55 -12.98
CA GLN A 340 45.27 20.92 -13.44
C GLN A 340 45.44 21.97 -12.33
N GLY A 341 45.40 21.54 -11.06
CA GLY A 341 45.67 22.36 -9.88
C GLY A 341 44.45 22.68 -9.03
N PHE A 342 44.68 23.10 -7.78
CA PHE A 342 43.62 23.30 -6.78
C PHE A 342 42.63 24.42 -7.12
N THR A 343 43.06 25.44 -7.88
CA THR A 343 42.16 26.52 -8.32
C THR A 343 41.07 25.99 -9.24
N GLU A 344 41.44 25.14 -10.21
CA GLU A 344 40.48 24.53 -11.15
C GLU A 344 39.55 23.53 -10.45
N ALA A 345 40.08 22.76 -9.51
CA ALA A 345 39.25 21.89 -8.66
C ALA A 345 38.23 22.70 -7.84
N GLY A 346 38.65 23.86 -7.31
CA GLY A 346 37.78 24.79 -6.59
C GLY A 346 36.66 25.36 -7.47
N GLN A 347 36.96 25.74 -8.70
CA GLN A 347 35.97 26.22 -9.66
C GLN A 347 34.94 25.13 -10.02
N ASN A 348 35.40 23.90 -10.25
CA ASN A 348 34.52 22.76 -10.54
C ASN A 348 33.65 22.40 -9.32
N ALA A 349 34.19 22.48 -8.10
CA ALA A 349 33.41 22.31 -6.87
C ALA A 349 32.37 23.42 -6.67
N ALA A 350 32.73 24.67 -6.97
CA ALA A 350 31.79 25.80 -6.93
C ALA A 350 30.69 25.66 -7.99
N PHE A 351 31.04 25.18 -9.19
CA PHE A 351 30.07 24.87 -10.24
C PHE A 351 29.11 23.77 -9.80
N TRP A 352 29.62 22.65 -9.25
CA TRP A 352 28.78 21.58 -8.67
C TRP A 352 27.79 22.13 -7.65
N PHE A 353 28.29 22.99 -6.77
CA PHE A 353 27.49 23.63 -5.74
C PHE A 353 26.35 24.43 -6.35
N LEU A 354 26.65 25.37 -7.25
CA LEU A 354 25.64 26.23 -7.85
C LEU A 354 24.66 25.47 -8.77
N ALA A 355 25.17 24.49 -9.53
CA ALA A 355 24.37 23.65 -10.40
C ALA A 355 23.29 22.88 -9.62
N ASN A 356 23.56 22.45 -8.38
CA ASN A 356 22.56 21.82 -7.52
C ASN A 356 21.73 22.82 -6.71
N ALA A 357 22.39 23.84 -6.14
CA ALA A 357 21.77 24.79 -5.23
C ALA A 357 20.68 25.64 -5.89
N ILE A 358 20.96 26.18 -7.08
CA ILE A 358 20.05 27.11 -7.77
C ILE A 358 18.76 26.40 -8.19
N PRO A 359 18.76 25.30 -8.95
CA PRO A 359 17.53 24.66 -9.38
C PRO A 359 16.71 24.09 -8.21
N ALA A 360 17.38 23.55 -7.16
CA ALA A 360 16.67 23.08 -5.97
C ALA A 360 16.04 24.25 -5.20
N GLY A 361 16.76 25.35 -4.99
CA GLY A 361 16.21 26.56 -4.37
C GLY A 361 15.04 27.15 -5.16
N LEU A 362 15.14 27.20 -6.49
CA LEU A 362 14.04 27.61 -7.37
C LEU A 362 12.84 26.67 -7.25
N GLY A 363 13.07 25.35 -7.18
CA GLY A 363 12.01 24.37 -6.94
C GLY A 363 11.26 24.61 -5.63
N ALA A 364 11.97 24.92 -4.54
CA ALA A 364 11.35 25.30 -3.27
C ALA A 364 10.58 26.63 -3.37
N LEU A 365 11.11 27.61 -4.11
CA LEU A 365 10.45 28.90 -4.33
C LEU A 365 9.15 28.76 -5.14
N LEU A 366 9.15 27.95 -6.20
CA LEU A 366 7.97 27.64 -7.00
C LEU A 366 6.88 26.92 -6.18
N ALA A 367 7.29 26.09 -5.20
CA ALA A 367 6.37 25.46 -4.26
C ALA A 367 5.78 26.44 -3.21
N LEU A 368 6.18 27.72 -3.22
CA LEU A 368 5.87 28.71 -2.18
C LEU A 368 6.26 28.20 -0.78
N ALA A 369 7.45 27.60 -0.69
CA ALA A 369 7.96 27.06 0.55
C ALA A 369 8.29 28.16 1.57
N HIS A 370 8.41 27.77 2.84
CA HIS A 370 8.90 28.66 3.89
C HIS A 370 10.32 29.14 3.54
N PRO A 371 10.72 30.40 3.83
CA PRO A 371 12.04 30.91 3.48
C PRO A 371 13.21 30.04 3.97
N LEU A 372 13.09 29.46 5.17
CA LEU A 372 14.10 28.52 5.70
C LEU A 372 14.16 27.20 4.92
N THR A 373 13.05 26.77 4.32
CA THR A 373 13.02 25.61 3.41
C THR A 373 13.74 25.91 2.11
N ILE A 374 13.57 27.12 1.56
CA ILE A 374 14.28 27.56 0.35
C ILE A 374 15.79 27.57 0.60
N LEU A 375 16.20 28.13 1.75
CA LEU A 375 17.61 28.12 2.16
C LEU A 375 18.14 26.69 2.38
N ALA A 376 17.37 25.82 3.03
CA ALA A 376 17.74 24.43 3.25
C ALA A 376 17.88 23.66 1.93
N ALA A 377 17.00 23.90 0.96
CA ALA A 377 17.11 23.32 -0.38
C ALA A 377 18.39 23.80 -1.09
N PHE A 378 18.64 25.11 -1.07
CA PHE A 378 19.81 25.72 -1.71
C PHE A 378 21.13 25.21 -1.13
N VAL A 379 21.25 25.16 0.20
CA VAL A 379 22.49 24.72 0.86
C VAL A 379 22.61 23.19 0.90
N GLY A 380 21.49 22.47 1.08
CA GLY A 380 21.49 21.03 1.23
C GLY A 380 21.69 20.27 -0.08
N ALA A 381 21.12 20.75 -1.19
CA ALA A 381 21.11 20.03 -2.46
C ALA A 381 22.50 19.56 -2.94
N PRO A 382 23.56 20.39 -2.94
CA PRO A 382 24.91 19.99 -3.39
C PRO A 382 25.54 18.83 -2.63
N PHE A 383 25.18 18.66 -1.36
CA PHE A 383 25.71 17.59 -0.52
C PHE A 383 24.83 16.35 -0.59
N THR A 384 23.51 16.55 -0.60
CA THR A 384 22.55 15.45 -0.71
C THR A 384 22.60 14.76 -2.08
N SER A 385 23.00 15.46 -3.14
CA SER A 385 23.21 14.84 -4.47
C SER A 385 24.42 13.90 -4.50
N LEU A 386 25.36 14.05 -3.56
CA LEU A 386 26.53 13.16 -3.41
C LEU A 386 26.25 11.97 -2.48
N THR A 387 24.98 11.65 -2.21
CA THR A 387 24.61 10.46 -1.45
C THR A 387 23.34 9.81 -2.00
N PRO A 388 23.33 8.48 -2.22
CA PRO A 388 22.11 7.78 -2.60
C PRO A 388 21.12 7.64 -1.42
N VAL A 389 21.47 8.13 -0.23
CA VAL A 389 20.77 7.83 1.02
C VAL A 389 19.76 8.92 1.41
N ILE A 390 20.04 10.19 1.14
CA ILE A 390 19.17 11.33 1.47
C ILE A 390 19.26 12.35 0.34
N GLY A 391 18.16 12.59 -0.38
CA GLY A 391 18.06 13.62 -1.40
C GLY A 391 17.60 14.99 -0.89
N ALA A 392 17.77 16.03 -1.70
CA ALA A 392 17.38 17.41 -1.40
C ALA A 392 15.89 17.56 -1.03
N GLY A 393 15.03 16.74 -1.65
CA GLY A 393 13.60 16.66 -1.33
C GLY A 393 13.31 16.30 0.12
N TYR A 394 14.00 15.30 0.66
CA TYR A 394 13.77 14.86 2.03
C TYR A 394 14.15 15.94 3.04
N VAL A 395 15.29 16.60 2.84
CA VAL A 395 15.75 17.71 3.69
C VAL A 395 14.74 18.87 3.63
N SER A 396 14.35 19.27 2.42
CA SER A 396 13.44 20.39 2.22
C SER A 396 12.05 20.11 2.79
N ALA A 397 11.50 18.91 2.56
CA ALA A 397 10.21 18.49 3.09
C ALA A 397 10.23 18.41 4.62
N PHE A 398 11.33 17.93 5.22
CA PHE A 398 11.49 17.93 6.67
C PHE A 398 11.48 19.34 7.26
N VAL A 399 12.28 20.24 6.71
CA VAL A 399 12.32 21.65 7.14
C VAL A 399 10.94 22.30 6.97
N GLN A 400 10.28 22.06 5.83
CA GLN A 400 8.93 22.57 5.57
C GLN A 400 7.91 22.07 6.60
N ALA A 401 7.87 20.77 6.87
CA ALA A 401 6.94 20.19 7.83
C ALA A 401 7.26 20.58 9.29
N TRP A 402 8.51 20.93 9.58
CA TRP A 402 8.92 21.42 10.89
C TRP A 402 8.39 22.83 11.16
N PHE A 403 8.57 23.75 10.20
CA PHE A 403 8.15 25.16 10.35
C PHE A 403 6.69 25.40 10.00
N VAL A 404 6.13 24.63 9.06
CA VAL A 404 4.75 24.73 8.61
C VAL A 404 4.10 23.34 8.68
N PRO A 405 3.85 22.81 9.89
CA PRO A 405 3.22 21.51 10.04
C PRO A 405 1.78 21.55 9.49
N PRO A 406 1.35 20.50 8.78
CA PRO A 406 -0.03 20.38 8.33
C PRO A 406 -0.97 20.07 9.50
N THR A 407 -2.21 20.50 9.36
CA THR A 407 -3.28 20.25 10.34
C THR A 407 -4.01 18.94 10.04
N VAL A 408 -4.69 18.38 11.05
CA VAL A 408 -5.47 17.14 10.89
C VAL A 408 -6.55 17.28 9.80
N GLN A 409 -7.18 18.44 9.71
CA GLN A 409 -8.19 18.71 8.67
C GLN A 409 -7.60 18.67 7.26
N GLU A 410 -6.42 19.26 7.05
CA GLU A 410 -5.73 19.23 5.76
C GLU A 410 -5.30 17.81 5.37
N ILE A 411 -4.94 16.97 6.34
CA ILE A 411 -4.60 15.57 6.07
C ILE A 411 -5.85 14.80 5.61
N ARG A 412 -7.02 15.05 6.22
CA ARG A 412 -8.28 14.40 5.83
C ARG A 412 -8.73 14.81 4.42
N GLN A 413 -8.58 16.09 4.07
CA GLN A 413 -8.99 16.62 2.77
C GLN A 413 -8.00 16.33 1.64
N VAL A 414 -6.84 15.72 1.95
CA VAL A 414 -5.76 15.56 0.99
C VAL A 414 -6.18 14.72 -0.22
N SER A 415 -7.02 13.70 -0.01
CA SER A 415 -7.49 12.79 -1.07
C SER A 415 -8.31 13.50 -2.16
N GLU A 416 -9.00 14.58 -1.80
CA GLU A 416 -9.82 15.35 -2.74
C GLU A 416 -8.99 16.47 -3.38
N GLN A 417 -8.16 17.14 -2.58
CA GLN A 417 -7.35 18.27 -3.01
C GLN A 417 -6.14 17.87 -3.84
N ILE A 418 -5.61 16.64 -3.73
CA ILE A 418 -4.46 16.19 -4.53
C ILE A 418 -4.76 16.18 -6.03
N ALA A 419 -6.03 16.02 -6.38
CA ALA A 419 -6.47 15.95 -7.76
C ALA A 419 -6.99 17.29 -8.30
N THR A 420 -6.84 18.37 -7.53
CA THR A 420 -7.02 19.75 -8.00
C THR A 420 -5.67 20.44 -8.09
N TRP A 421 -5.42 21.17 -9.17
CA TRP A 421 -4.16 21.88 -9.37
C TRP A 421 -3.83 22.85 -8.23
N THR A 422 -4.83 23.60 -7.76
CA THR A 422 -4.68 24.58 -6.68
C THR A 422 -4.47 23.92 -5.31
N GLY A 423 -4.92 22.68 -5.12
CA GLY A 423 -4.75 21.92 -3.88
C GLY A 423 -3.30 21.76 -3.46
N TRP A 424 -2.39 21.63 -4.44
CA TRP A 424 -0.95 21.48 -4.21
C TRP A 424 -0.29 22.69 -3.53
N TRP A 425 -0.83 23.89 -3.73
CA TRP A 425 -0.36 25.09 -3.06
C TRP A 425 -1.19 25.46 -1.84
N SER A 426 -2.49 25.18 -1.82
CA SER A 426 -3.36 25.57 -0.71
C SER A 426 -3.22 24.67 0.51
N ASN A 427 -3.09 23.35 0.33
CA ASN A 427 -2.98 22.37 1.41
C ASN A 427 -1.52 22.24 1.88
N ARG A 428 -1.27 22.39 3.19
CA ARG A 428 0.09 22.31 3.73
C ARG A 428 0.75 20.95 3.53
N LEU A 429 0.01 19.84 3.61
CA LEU A 429 0.56 18.51 3.37
C LEU A 429 0.96 18.35 1.90
N LEU A 430 0.09 18.75 0.98
CA LEU A 430 0.42 18.71 -0.46
C LEU A 430 1.57 19.66 -0.80
N ARG A 431 1.68 20.81 -0.12
CA ARG A 431 2.81 21.71 -0.29
C ARG A 431 4.13 21.09 0.19
N VAL A 432 4.13 20.33 1.29
CA VAL A 432 5.31 19.57 1.73
C VAL A 432 5.73 18.56 0.65
N LEU A 433 4.77 17.86 0.03
CA LEU A 433 5.02 16.94 -1.07
C LEU A 433 5.48 17.67 -2.35
N LEU A 434 4.92 18.83 -2.64
CA LEU A 434 5.34 19.67 -3.77
C LEU A 434 6.79 20.14 -3.61
N VAL A 435 7.14 20.61 -2.41
CA VAL A 435 8.52 20.96 -2.04
C VAL A 435 9.43 19.75 -2.24
N PHE A 436 9.05 18.58 -1.75
CA PHE A 436 9.80 17.34 -1.95
C PHE A 436 10.07 17.07 -3.43
N ILE A 437 9.03 17.12 -4.28
CA ILE A 437 9.12 16.84 -5.71
C ILE A 437 10.02 17.85 -6.42
N LEU A 438 9.70 19.15 -6.32
CA LEU A 438 10.37 20.19 -7.10
C LEU A 438 11.85 20.36 -6.72
N THR A 439 12.18 20.24 -5.43
CA THR A 439 13.59 20.30 -4.99
C THR A 439 14.37 19.04 -5.38
N THR A 440 13.72 17.86 -5.42
CA THR A 440 14.33 16.63 -5.93
C THR A 440 14.61 16.74 -7.42
N VAL A 441 13.65 17.21 -8.22
CA VAL A 441 13.83 17.44 -9.66
C VAL A 441 14.96 18.44 -9.90
N GLY A 442 14.97 19.56 -9.16
CA GLY A 442 16.04 20.55 -9.24
C GLY A 442 17.43 19.95 -8.95
N SER A 443 17.55 19.13 -7.90
CA SER A 443 18.82 18.45 -7.58
C SER A 443 19.23 17.41 -8.62
N ILE A 444 18.27 16.69 -9.24
CA ILE A 444 18.57 15.75 -10.33
C ILE A 444 19.12 16.50 -11.54
N VAL A 445 18.47 17.60 -11.94
CA VAL A 445 18.96 18.48 -13.03
C VAL A 445 20.36 18.98 -12.72
N GLY A 446 20.59 19.44 -11.49
CA GLY A 446 21.90 19.92 -11.03
C GLY A 446 22.99 18.85 -11.04
N THR A 447 22.65 17.63 -10.64
CA THR A 447 23.55 16.46 -10.68
C THR A 447 23.96 16.14 -12.12
N TRP A 448 23.01 16.21 -13.06
CA TRP A 448 23.27 15.92 -14.46
C TRP A 448 24.14 17.00 -15.13
N VAL A 449 23.76 18.28 -14.98
CA VAL A 449 24.51 19.42 -15.52
C VAL A 449 25.90 19.52 -14.88
N GLY A 450 25.97 19.45 -13.56
CA GLY A 450 27.23 19.47 -12.81
C GLY A 450 28.14 18.29 -13.17
N GLY A 451 27.56 17.10 -13.32
CA GLY A 451 28.31 15.89 -13.65
C GLY A 451 28.93 15.95 -15.05
N ILE A 452 28.18 16.39 -16.06
CA ILE A 452 28.68 16.52 -17.43
C ILE A 452 29.86 17.51 -17.48
N GLU A 453 29.75 18.66 -16.82
CA GLU A 453 30.80 19.68 -16.83
C GLU A 453 32.09 19.18 -16.15
N ILE A 454 31.96 18.61 -14.95
CA ILE A 454 33.12 18.12 -14.17
C ILE A 454 33.82 16.96 -14.90
N LEU A 455 33.05 16.04 -15.46
CA LEU A 455 33.62 14.93 -16.24
C LEU A 455 34.27 15.42 -17.52
N GLY A 456 33.67 16.39 -18.21
CA GLY A 456 34.26 17.03 -19.38
C GLY A 456 35.59 17.70 -19.05
N ASN A 457 35.67 18.42 -17.92
CA ASN A 457 36.90 19.10 -17.50
C ASN A 457 37.96 18.14 -16.97
N ALA A 458 37.57 17.00 -16.37
CA ALA A 458 38.52 15.98 -15.91
C ALA A 458 39.24 15.23 -17.05
N VAL A 459 38.65 15.20 -18.24
CA VAL A 459 39.19 14.53 -19.44
C VAL A 459 40.01 15.47 -20.34
N ARG A 460 39.82 16.78 -20.18
CA ARG A 460 40.66 17.81 -20.81
C ARG A 460 42.02 17.92 -20.11
#